data_AF-A0ABD3XPQ1-F1
#
_entry.id   AF-A0ABD3XPQ1-F1
#
_cell.length_a   1.000
_cell.length_b   1.000
_cell.length_c   1.000
_cell.angle_alpha   90.00
_cell.angle_beta   90.00
_cell.angle_gamma   90.00
#
_symmetry.space_group_name_H-M   'P 1'
#
loop_
_entity.id
_entity.type
_entity.pdbx_description
1 polymer ?
#
loop_
_entity_poly.entity_id
_entity_poly.type
_entity_poly.pdbx_seq_one_letter_code
_entity_poly.pdbx_strand_id
1 'polypeptide(L)'
;MKNSREQVNKLFNVIENYVEEKERQLYKEESIKLNDLNQECQSQLTAVQGSRQLLDAILRLGNETHVFITARQIKTQLTNYREQIVKKYRAIESKETTLTLHDSLKTLMSLAADQLATVQTKIKVDTLSWDGIFRTPTLDSVVALKGHSTGFTPSYRGSVWLPNGSILLSDYVNDMCCLYIPEYTHLADYTLKDPWDVCFVGGDEVAVTLRSEKKIQFLTCTATITPTRSLTTQYYCDGIAAVSENRLVISGYNDSGNKNYYWSILTTQGKEEFYHEIDQKGG
;
A
#
# COMPACT_ATOMS: atom_id res chain seq x y z
N MET A 1 10.79 -31.21 -25.03
CA MET A 1 10.44 -29.83 -24.56
C MET A 1 9.56 -29.76 -23.30
N LYS A 2 9.23 -30.88 -22.62
CA LYS A 2 8.48 -30.84 -21.35
C LYS A 2 9.31 -30.43 -20.10
N ASN A 3 10.63 -30.23 -20.23
CA ASN A 3 11.55 -30.01 -19.10
C ASN A 3 11.72 -28.52 -18.71
N SER A 4 11.63 -27.58 -19.66
CA SER A 4 11.88 -26.15 -19.36
C SER A 4 10.76 -25.49 -18.55
N ARG A 5 9.49 -25.80 -18.81
CA ARG A 5 8.35 -25.26 -18.04
C ARG A 5 8.37 -25.73 -16.58
N GLU A 6 8.69 -27.00 -16.36
CA GLU A 6 8.78 -27.57 -15.01
C GLU A 6 9.94 -26.96 -14.23
N GLN A 7 11.09 -26.74 -14.88
CA GLN A 7 12.23 -26.02 -14.30
C GLN A 7 11.89 -24.56 -13.95
N VAL A 8 11.14 -23.86 -14.81
CA VAL A 8 10.70 -22.48 -14.57
C VAL A 8 9.70 -22.41 -13.40
N ASN A 9 8.71 -23.29 -13.34
CA ASN A 9 7.75 -23.32 -12.22
C ASN A 9 8.44 -23.65 -10.89
N LYS A 10 9.36 -24.62 -10.90
CA LYS A 10 10.16 -24.95 -9.71
C LYS A 10 10.98 -23.75 -9.23
N LEU A 11 11.50 -22.95 -10.15
CA LEU A 11 12.21 -21.72 -9.82
C LEU A 11 11.28 -20.66 -9.21
N PHE A 12 10.11 -20.43 -9.81
CA PHE A 12 9.11 -19.49 -9.26
C PHE A 12 8.74 -19.85 -7.83
N ASN A 13 8.49 -21.13 -7.54
CA ASN A 13 8.18 -21.57 -6.18
C ASN A 13 9.35 -21.33 -5.20
N VAL A 14 10.61 -21.46 -5.65
CA VAL A 14 11.78 -21.14 -4.80
C VAL A 14 11.87 -19.64 -4.53
N ILE A 15 11.56 -18.80 -5.52
CA ILE A 15 11.56 -17.34 -5.37
C ILE A 15 10.43 -16.89 -4.45
N GLU A 16 9.23 -17.41 -4.66
CA GLU A 16 8.05 -17.11 -3.84
C GLU A 16 8.31 -17.47 -2.38
N ASN A 17 8.77 -18.69 -2.10
CA ASN A 17 9.14 -19.12 -0.75
C ASN A 17 10.22 -18.22 -0.12
N TYR A 18 11.23 -17.82 -0.90
CA TYR A 18 12.30 -16.93 -0.41
C TYR A 18 11.76 -15.53 -0.06
N VAL A 19 10.89 -14.98 -0.92
CA VAL A 19 10.27 -13.68 -0.70
C VAL A 19 9.37 -13.73 0.53
N GLU A 20 8.51 -14.74 0.65
CA GLU A 20 7.64 -14.93 1.81
C GLU A 20 8.42 -15.12 3.12
N GLU A 21 9.53 -15.89 3.10
CA GLU A 21 10.37 -16.07 4.28
C GLU A 21 11.04 -14.76 4.68
N LYS A 22 11.55 -13.99 3.71
CA LYS A 22 12.17 -12.68 3.98
C LYS A 22 11.16 -11.67 4.48
N GLU A 23 9.97 -11.65 3.91
CA GLU A 23 8.86 -10.83 4.39
C GLU A 23 8.48 -11.21 5.83
N ARG A 24 8.33 -12.50 6.14
CA ARG A 24 8.07 -12.98 7.51
C ARG A 24 9.17 -12.59 8.49
N GLN A 25 10.44 -12.70 8.09
CA GLN A 25 11.58 -12.30 8.92
C GLN A 25 11.56 -10.79 9.19
N LEU A 26 11.33 -9.98 8.16
CA LEU A 26 11.24 -8.51 8.27
C LEU A 26 10.09 -8.11 9.20
N TYR A 27 8.89 -8.67 9.02
CA TYR A 27 7.76 -8.40 9.91
C TYR A 27 8.06 -8.79 11.36
N LYS A 28 8.73 -9.92 11.59
CA LYS A 28 9.09 -10.35 12.94
C LYS A 28 10.09 -9.38 13.59
N GLU A 29 11.12 -8.95 12.86
CA GLU A 29 12.08 -7.97 13.35
C GLU A 29 11.44 -6.61 13.65
N GLU A 30 10.56 -6.11 12.78
CA GLU A 30 9.86 -4.84 12.97
C GLU A 30 8.87 -4.92 14.13
N SER A 31 8.14 -6.02 14.26
CA SER A 31 7.20 -6.26 15.35
C SER A 31 7.89 -6.24 16.72
N ILE A 32 9.07 -6.88 16.83
CA ILE A 32 9.88 -6.86 18.07
C ILE A 32 10.27 -5.42 18.41
N LYS A 33 10.80 -4.66 17.45
CA LYS A 33 11.20 -3.26 17.68
C LYS A 33 10.04 -2.35 18.05
N LEU A 34 8.88 -2.54 17.41
CA LEU A 34 7.66 -1.79 17.72
C LEU A 34 7.18 -2.09 19.14
N ASN A 35 7.24 -3.36 19.54
CA ASN A 35 6.88 -3.77 20.89
C ASN A 35 7.84 -3.19 21.94
N ASP A 36 9.15 -3.19 21.67
CA ASP A 36 10.16 -2.56 22.54
C ASP A 36 9.92 -1.05 22.69
N LEU A 37 9.60 -0.35 21.59
CA LEU A 37 9.23 1.07 21.63
C LEU A 37 7.95 1.29 22.44
N ASN A 38 6.94 0.43 22.28
CA ASN A 38 5.69 0.53 23.02
C ASN A 38 5.93 0.35 24.54
N GLN A 39 6.73 -0.64 24.93
CA GLN A 39 7.10 -0.84 26.34
C GLN A 39 7.82 0.38 26.93
N GLU A 40 8.73 0.98 26.18
CA GLU A 40 9.40 2.22 26.60
C GLU A 40 8.40 3.38 26.77
N CYS A 41 7.48 3.58 25.80
CA CYS A 41 6.44 4.60 25.89
C CYS A 41 5.55 4.40 27.14
N GLN A 42 5.20 3.16 27.46
CA GLN A 42 4.41 2.84 28.66
C GLN A 42 5.18 3.14 29.96
N SER A 43 6.47 2.81 29.99
CA SER A 43 7.36 3.14 31.12
C SER A 43 7.45 4.65 31.32
N GLN A 44 7.65 5.42 30.25
CA GLN A 44 7.72 6.87 30.31
C GLN A 44 6.37 7.51 30.67
N LEU A 45 5.25 6.99 30.17
CA LEU A 45 3.91 7.44 30.56
C LEU A 45 3.71 7.28 32.08
N THR A 46 4.13 6.14 32.63
CA THR A 46 4.08 5.88 34.08
C THR A 46 4.93 6.90 34.85
N ALA A 47 6.12 7.24 34.35
CA ALA A 47 6.97 8.27 34.95
C ALA A 47 6.37 9.69 34.88
N VAL A 48 5.68 10.03 33.79
CA VAL A 48 4.93 11.29 33.65
C VAL A 48 3.77 11.36 34.65
N GLN A 49 3.03 10.26 34.81
CA GLN A 49 1.96 10.17 35.81
C GLN A 49 2.50 10.34 37.24
N GLY A 50 3.63 9.71 37.57
CA GLY A 50 4.32 9.92 38.85
C GLY A 50 4.77 11.37 39.05
N SER A 51 5.32 12.01 38.01
CA SER A 51 5.70 13.42 38.03
C SER A 51 4.52 14.34 38.29
N ARG A 52 3.36 14.05 37.68
CA ARG A 52 2.11 14.78 37.93
C ARG A 52 1.65 14.63 39.38
N GLN A 53 1.64 13.41 39.92
CA GLN A 53 1.27 13.15 41.32
C GLN A 53 2.19 13.90 42.30
N LEU A 54 3.50 13.94 42.01
CA LEU A 54 4.46 14.70 42.79
C LEU A 54 4.15 16.21 42.76
N LEU A 55 3.88 16.76 41.57
CA LEU A 55 3.50 18.17 41.44
C LEU A 55 2.21 18.48 42.20
N ASP A 56 1.20 17.63 42.09
CA ASP A 56 -0.08 17.76 42.79
C ASP A 56 0.12 17.75 44.32
N ALA A 57 1.00 16.90 44.85
CA ALA A 57 1.33 16.86 46.27
C ALA A 57 2.02 18.15 46.73
N ILE A 58 2.96 18.67 45.94
CA ILE A 58 3.71 19.89 46.26
C ILE A 58 2.84 21.14 46.13
N LEU A 59 1.89 21.17 45.20
CA LEU A 59 0.90 22.25 45.11
C LEU A 59 -0.01 22.31 46.35
N ARG A 60 -0.25 21.17 47.01
CA ARG A 60 -1.09 21.10 48.22
C ARG A 60 -0.33 21.38 49.52
N LEU A 61 0.90 20.92 49.61
CA LEU A 61 1.66 20.86 50.88
C LEU A 61 2.92 21.73 50.89
N GLY A 62 3.38 22.16 49.71
CA GLY A 62 4.61 22.94 49.53
C GLY A 62 4.38 24.45 49.58
N ASN A 63 5.49 25.19 49.55
CA ASN A 63 5.49 26.63 49.34
C ASN A 63 5.87 26.94 47.88
N GLU A 64 5.80 28.21 47.48
CA GLU A 64 6.08 28.62 46.09
C GLU A 64 7.47 28.21 45.60
N THR A 65 8.48 28.25 46.49
CA THR A 65 9.84 27.80 46.17
C THR A 65 9.87 26.31 45.80
N HIS A 66 9.18 25.46 46.56
CA HIS A 66 9.08 24.02 46.26
C HIS A 66 8.35 23.77 44.94
N VAL A 67 7.25 24.48 44.69
CA VAL A 67 6.49 24.37 43.43
C VAL A 67 7.39 24.74 42.24
N PHE A 68 8.13 25.85 42.33
CA PHE A 68 9.02 26.30 41.26
C PHE A 68 10.15 25.30 40.96
N ILE A 69 10.83 24.80 42.00
CA ILE A 69 11.92 23.82 41.85
C ILE A 69 11.40 22.54 41.20
N THR A 70 10.29 21.99 41.69
CA THR A 70 9.73 20.75 41.15
C THR A 70 9.22 20.92 39.72
N ALA A 71 8.53 22.01 39.41
CA ALA A 71 8.07 22.29 38.05
C ALA A 71 9.24 22.34 37.05
N ARG A 72 10.37 22.94 37.45
CA ARG A 72 11.58 22.98 36.62
C ARG A 72 12.21 21.60 36.43
N GLN A 73 12.27 20.78 37.48
CA GLN A 73 12.77 19.40 37.40
C GLN A 73 11.90 18.55 36.48
N ILE A 74 10.58 18.58 36.66
CA ILE A 74 9.62 17.85 35.82
C ILE A 74 9.75 18.30 34.36
N LYS A 75 9.83 19.60 34.08
CA LYS A 75 10.03 20.10 32.70
C LYS A 75 11.29 19.53 32.05
N THR A 76 12.38 19.43 32.80
CA THR A 76 13.65 18.87 32.32
C THR A 76 13.50 17.38 32.02
N GLN A 77 12.85 16.61 32.91
CA GLN A 77 12.58 15.19 32.72
C GLN A 77 11.68 14.93 31.51
N LEU A 78 10.60 15.71 31.35
CA LEU A 78 9.69 15.61 30.20
C LEU A 78 10.40 15.88 28.88
N THR A 79 11.34 16.84 28.86
CA THR A 79 12.15 17.14 27.67
C THR A 79 13.04 15.94 27.33
N ASN A 80 13.69 15.33 28.33
CA ASN A 80 14.54 14.16 28.13
C ASN A 80 13.75 12.93 27.64
N TYR A 81 12.57 12.65 28.22
CA TYR A 81 11.68 11.58 27.76
C TYR A 81 11.29 11.75 26.30
N ARG A 82 10.90 12.98 25.93
CA ARG A 82 10.59 13.33 24.54
C ARG A 82 11.76 13.06 23.60
N GLU A 83 12.96 13.51 23.95
CA GLU A 83 14.16 13.29 23.12
C GLU A 83 14.49 11.81 22.93
N GLN A 84 14.33 10.99 23.98
CA GLN A 84 14.58 9.55 23.91
C GLN A 84 13.58 8.81 23.01
N ILE A 85 12.28 9.11 23.13
CA ILE A 85 11.25 8.56 22.24
C ILE A 85 11.55 8.94 20.79
N VAL A 86 11.80 10.23 20.53
CA VAL A 86 12.10 10.72 19.18
C VAL A 86 13.33 10.03 18.58
N LYS A 87 14.39 9.84 19.37
CA LYS A 87 15.60 9.15 18.93
C LYS A 87 15.34 7.68 18.57
N LYS A 88 14.66 6.92 19.43
CA LYS A 88 14.35 5.50 19.18
C LYS A 88 13.44 5.35 17.97
N TYR A 89 12.46 6.24 17.85
CA TYR A 89 11.53 6.26 16.74
C TYR A 89 12.21 6.44 15.39
N ARG A 90 13.06 7.48 15.26
CA ARG A 90 13.82 7.74 14.03
C ARG A 90 14.70 6.57 13.59
N ALA A 91 15.20 5.79 14.54
CA ALA A 91 16.01 4.60 14.25
C ALA A 91 15.20 3.43 13.67
N ILE A 92 13.88 3.40 13.92
CA ILE A 92 12.96 2.43 13.29
C ILE A 92 12.62 2.90 11.87
N GLU A 93 12.34 4.19 11.70
CA GLU A 93 11.92 4.81 10.43
C GLU A 93 13.04 4.84 9.37
N SER A 94 14.31 4.99 9.77
CA SER A 94 15.42 5.21 8.82
C SER A 94 15.99 3.94 8.16
N LYS A 95 15.32 2.78 8.22
CA LYS A 95 15.90 1.52 7.72
C LYS A 95 15.57 1.33 6.24
N GLU A 96 16.50 1.70 5.37
CA GLU A 96 16.48 1.26 3.96
C GLU A 96 16.75 -0.25 3.90
N THR A 97 15.77 -1.03 3.45
CA THR A 97 15.94 -2.46 3.23
C THR A 97 16.32 -2.69 1.77
N THR A 98 17.57 -3.03 1.52
CA THR A 98 18.01 -3.49 0.20
C THR A 98 17.76 -4.98 0.07
N LEU A 99 16.81 -5.37 -0.78
CA LEU A 99 16.65 -6.76 -1.22
C LEU A 99 17.73 -7.09 -2.25
N THR A 100 18.76 -7.83 -1.85
CA THR A 100 19.75 -8.37 -2.78
C THR A 100 19.22 -9.65 -3.42
N LEU A 101 19.11 -9.67 -4.75
CA LEU A 101 18.79 -10.87 -5.54
C LEU A 101 19.72 -12.03 -5.18
N HIS A 102 19.12 -13.20 -4.91
CA HIS A 102 19.83 -14.44 -4.62
C HIS A 102 20.77 -14.82 -5.79
N ASP A 103 21.96 -15.36 -5.52
CA ASP A 103 22.97 -15.59 -6.57
C ASP A 103 22.54 -16.62 -7.62
N SER A 104 21.70 -17.60 -7.25
CA SER A 104 21.07 -18.52 -8.20
C SER A 104 20.17 -17.79 -9.22
N LEU A 105 19.52 -16.70 -8.79
CA LEU A 105 18.67 -15.84 -9.60
C LEU A 105 19.51 -14.95 -10.52
N LYS A 106 20.62 -14.37 -10.00
CA LYS A 106 21.61 -13.66 -10.84
C LYS A 106 22.18 -14.56 -11.92
N THR A 107 22.52 -15.80 -11.58
CA THR A 107 23.06 -16.80 -12.51
C THR A 107 22.04 -17.12 -13.59
N LEU A 108 20.76 -17.28 -13.24
CA LEU A 108 19.71 -17.61 -14.20
C LEU A 108 19.30 -16.40 -15.07
N MET A 109 19.28 -15.18 -14.50
CA MET A 109 19.11 -13.94 -15.27
C MET A 109 20.29 -13.70 -16.22
N SER A 110 21.52 -14.06 -15.83
CA SER A 110 22.67 -14.00 -16.72
C SER A 110 22.60 -15.02 -17.87
N LEU A 111 21.90 -16.15 -17.66
CA LEU A 111 21.62 -17.14 -18.70
C LEU A 111 20.45 -16.75 -19.62
N ALA A 112 19.59 -15.82 -19.18
CA ALA A 112 18.44 -15.29 -19.93
C ALA A 112 18.64 -13.84 -20.41
N ALA A 113 19.88 -13.32 -20.31
CA ALA A 113 20.22 -11.89 -20.40
C ALA A 113 19.87 -11.23 -21.74
N ASP A 114 19.67 -12.00 -22.81
CA ASP A 114 19.34 -11.46 -24.12
C ASP A 114 17.84 -11.17 -24.32
N GLN A 115 16.96 -11.53 -23.37
CA GLN A 115 15.49 -11.43 -23.56
C GLN A 115 14.67 -10.86 -22.38
N LEU A 116 15.26 -10.58 -21.21
CA LEU A 116 14.51 -10.09 -20.05
C LEU A 116 15.11 -8.80 -19.48
N ALA A 117 14.32 -7.73 -19.47
CA ALA A 117 14.67 -6.46 -18.87
C ALA A 117 14.75 -6.57 -17.34
N THR A 118 15.86 -6.10 -16.76
CA THR A 118 16.08 -6.06 -15.31
C THR A 118 15.28 -4.91 -14.68
N VAL A 119 14.32 -5.23 -13.81
CA VAL A 119 13.66 -4.22 -12.95
C VAL A 119 14.36 -4.19 -11.60
N GLN A 120 15.15 -3.14 -11.36
CA GLN A 120 15.58 -2.79 -10.00
C GLN A 120 14.51 -1.90 -9.37
N THR A 121 13.86 -2.40 -8.32
CA THR A 121 12.98 -1.57 -7.48
C THR A 121 13.62 -1.35 -6.12
N LYS A 122 13.65 -0.09 -5.68
CA LYS A 122 13.92 0.25 -4.28
C LYS A 122 12.57 0.26 -3.57
N ILE A 123 12.32 -0.77 -2.77
CA ILE A 123 11.12 -0.80 -1.93
C ILE A 123 11.46 -0.03 -0.66
N LYS A 124 10.93 1.19 -0.55
CA LYS A 124 10.91 1.93 0.71
C LYS A 124 9.64 1.49 1.45
N VAL A 125 9.82 0.68 2.49
CA VAL A 125 8.72 0.33 3.40
C VAL A 125 8.58 1.52 4.35
N ASP A 126 7.58 2.37 4.11
CA ASP A 126 7.27 3.48 5.02
C ASP A 126 6.69 2.88 6.31
N THR A 127 7.55 2.71 7.31
CA THR A 127 7.08 2.53 8.69
C THR A 127 6.54 3.88 9.15
N LEU A 128 5.27 3.89 9.56
CA LEU A 128 4.54 5.02 10.17
C LEU A 128 5.50 6.05 10.76
N SER A 129 5.43 7.31 10.33
CA SER A 129 6.20 8.44 10.88
C SER A 129 5.37 9.20 11.94
N TRP A 130 6.02 9.81 12.94
CA TRP A 130 5.33 10.47 14.08
C TRP A 130 4.63 11.74 13.60
N ASP A 131 5.08 12.27 12.47
CA ASP A 131 4.37 13.30 11.73
C ASP A 131 3.00 12.77 11.28
N GLY A 132 2.83 11.49 10.95
CA GLY A 132 1.54 10.85 10.64
C GLY A 132 0.45 10.90 11.74
N ILE A 133 0.82 11.08 13.02
CA ILE A 133 -0.17 11.25 14.11
C ILE A 133 -0.66 12.71 14.20
N PHE A 134 0.07 13.68 13.64
CA PHE A 134 -0.31 15.10 13.70
C PHE A 134 -0.28 15.88 12.36
N ARG A 135 0.07 15.24 11.26
CA ARG A 135 0.04 15.64 9.83
C ARG A 135 0.89 14.62 9.07
N THR A 136 0.29 13.54 8.60
CA THR A 136 0.90 12.71 7.54
C THR A 136 1.30 13.64 6.42
N PRO A 137 2.36 13.30 5.67
CA PRO A 137 1.91 12.83 4.40
C PRO A 137 2.72 11.66 3.75
N THR A 138 1.92 10.76 3.18
CA THR A 138 2.13 9.59 2.31
C THR A 138 3.00 9.80 1.09
N LEU A 139 2.78 9.03 0.03
CA LEU A 139 2.72 9.61 -1.33
C LEU A 139 1.70 10.79 -1.41
N ASP A 140 0.83 10.91 -0.39
CA ASP A 140 0.13 12.12 0.04
C ASP A 140 1.05 13.34 0.35
N SER A 141 2.40 13.24 0.32
CA SER A 141 3.35 14.31 0.75
C SER A 141 4.00 15.06 -0.35
N VAL A 142 4.19 14.40 -1.48
CA VAL A 142 4.57 15.09 -2.70
C VAL A 142 3.32 15.77 -3.26
N VAL A 143 2.13 15.22 -2.97
CA VAL A 143 0.85 15.85 -3.26
C VAL A 143 -0.13 15.37 -2.20
N ALA A 144 -0.49 16.24 -1.27
CA ALA A 144 -1.76 16.08 -0.60
C ALA A 144 -2.81 16.32 -1.69
N LEU A 145 -3.12 15.28 -2.47
CA LEU A 145 -4.31 15.20 -3.30
C LEU A 145 -5.42 15.31 -2.29
N LYS A 146 -5.79 16.55 -1.95
CA LYS A 146 -6.73 16.84 -0.88
C LYS A 146 -7.92 15.95 -1.16
N GLY A 147 -8.16 14.98 -0.27
CA GLY A 147 -9.33 14.12 -0.35
C GLY A 147 -10.52 15.01 -0.66
N HIS A 148 -11.22 14.67 -1.75
CA HIS A 148 -12.36 15.45 -2.19
C HIS A 148 -13.41 15.48 -1.07
N SER A 149 -14.39 16.38 -1.19
CA SER A 149 -15.35 16.85 -0.18
C SER A 149 -16.22 15.83 0.57
N THR A 150 -15.94 14.53 0.50
CA THR A 150 -16.68 13.46 1.19
C THR A 150 -16.38 13.42 2.70
N GLY A 151 -15.29 14.05 3.14
CA GLY A 151 -14.87 14.04 4.54
C GLY A 151 -14.16 12.76 5.00
N PHE A 152 -13.93 11.81 4.08
CA PHE A 152 -13.15 10.59 4.35
C PHE A 152 -11.76 10.68 3.71
N THR A 153 -10.78 10.09 4.39
CA THR A 153 -9.42 9.94 3.83
C THR A 153 -9.46 8.98 2.64
N PRO A 154 -8.92 9.38 1.47
CA PRO A 154 -8.92 8.52 0.28
C PRO A 154 -8.18 7.21 0.52
N SER A 155 -8.62 6.14 -0.16
CA SER A 155 -7.92 4.85 -0.19
C SER A 155 -7.74 4.44 -1.65
N TYR A 156 -6.66 4.91 -2.26
CA TYR A 156 -6.35 4.59 -3.64
C TYR A 156 -5.90 3.12 -3.76
N ARG A 157 -6.66 2.33 -4.53
CA ARG A 157 -6.43 0.89 -4.71
C ARG A 157 -5.76 0.55 -6.04
N GLY A 158 -5.92 1.41 -7.04
CA GLY A 158 -5.30 1.31 -8.35
C GLY A 158 -4.97 2.69 -8.92
N SER A 159 -4.04 2.73 -9.86
CA SER A 159 -3.60 3.96 -10.52
C SER A 159 -3.12 3.68 -11.94
N VAL A 160 -3.39 4.60 -12.86
CA VAL A 160 -2.83 4.51 -14.22
C VAL A 160 -2.50 5.87 -14.82
N TRP A 161 -1.37 5.96 -15.51
CA TRP A 161 -0.98 7.12 -16.31
C TRP A 161 -1.62 7.05 -17.70
N LEU A 162 -2.13 8.18 -18.17
CA LEU A 162 -2.72 8.34 -19.50
C LEU A 162 -1.70 8.95 -20.48
N PRO A 163 -1.89 8.77 -21.80
CA PRO A 163 -0.96 9.29 -22.81
C PRO A 163 -0.77 10.82 -22.78
N ASN A 164 -1.78 11.55 -22.29
CA ASN A 164 -1.72 13.01 -22.10
C ASN A 164 -0.96 13.45 -20.83
N GLY A 165 -0.36 12.51 -20.09
CA GLY A 165 0.39 12.77 -18.86
C GLY A 165 -0.46 12.92 -17.59
N SER A 166 -1.79 12.82 -17.69
CA SER A 166 -2.66 12.78 -16.51
C SER A 166 -2.63 11.39 -15.84
N ILE A 167 -3.08 11.33 -14.59
CA ILE A 167 -3.19 10.09 -13.79
C ILE A 167 -4.62 9.91 -13.31
N LEU A 168 -5.16 8.71 -13.49
CA LEU A 168 -6.44 8.30 -12.91
C LEU A 168 -6.18 7.39 -11.70
N LEU A 169 -6.89 7.64 -10.61
CA LEU A 169 -6.83 6.86 -9.37
C LEU A 169 -8.20 6.27 -9.05
N SER A 170 -8.27 5.02 -8.59
CA SER A 170 -9.49 4.41 -8.03
C SER A 170 -9.50 4.57 -6.51
N ASP A 171 -10.45 5.35 -5.99
CA ASP A 171 -10.63 5.59 -4.56
C ASP A 171 -11.75 4.71 -3.99
N TYR A 172 -11.34 3.64 -3.32
CA TYR A 172 -12.25 2.66 -2.75
C TYR A 172 -13.11 3.22 -1.61
N VAL A 173 -12.53 4.04 -0.73
CA VAL A 173 -13.25 4.55 0.45
C VAL A 173 -14.31 5.58 0.05
N ASN A 174 -14.03 6.33 -1.01
CA ASN A 174 -14.92 7.39 -1.48
C ASN A 174 -15.82 6.99 -2.64
N ASP A 175 -15.80 5.72 -3.05
CA ASP A 175 -16.60 5.21 -4.17
C ASP A 175 -16.47 6.09 -5.42
N MET A 176 -15.23 6.36 -5.85
CA MET A 176 -15.00 7.18 -7.05
C MET A 176 -13.67 6.90 -7.75
N CYS A 177 -13.57 7.37 -8.99
CA CYS A 177 -12.29 7.59 -9.65
C CYS A 177 -11.98 9.10 -9.70
N CYS A 178 -10.72 9.44 -9.48
CA CYS A 178 -10.23 10.82 -9.49
C CYS A 178 -9.17 10.99 -10.57
N LEU A 179 -9.33 11.99 -11.42
CA LEU A 179 -8.41 12.33 -12.51
C LEU A 179 -7.59 13.57 -12.13
N TYR A 180 -6.27 13.49 -12.30
CA TYR A 180 -5.34 14.57 -12.01
C TYR A 180 -4.45 14.83 -13.23
N ILE A 181 -4.22 16.09 -13.55
CA ILE A 181 -3.26 16.49 -14.61
C ILE A 181 -1.81 16.33 -14.13
N PRO A 182 -0.80 16.49 -15.01
CA PRO A 182 0.57 16.74 -14.58
C PRO A 182 0.63 17.78 -13.45
N GLU A 183 1.65 17.73 -12.61
CA GLU A 183 1.72 18.53 -11.37
C GLU A 183 0.64 18.18 -10.33
N TYR A 184 -0.14 17.13 -10.58
CA TYR A 184 -1.09 16.53 -9.65
C TYR A 184 -2.22 17.47 -9.21
N THR A 185 -2.63 18.35 -10.11
CA THR A 185 -3.81 19.18 -9.91
C THR A 185 -5.06 18.38 -10.24
N HIS A 186 -6.05 18.43 -9.35
CA HIS A 186 -7.34 17.76 -9.54
C HIS A 186 -8.06 18.29 -10.78
N LEU A 187 -8.60 17.39 -11.60
CA LEU A 187 -9.31 17.73 -12.83
C LEU A 187 -10.78 17.32 -12.80
N ALA A 188 -11.08 16.06 -12.46
CA ALA A 188 -12.44 15.52 -12.52
C ALA A 188 -12.62 14.32 -11.58
N ASP A 189 -13.85 14.11 -11.13
CA ASP A 189 -14.28 12.92 -10.38
C ASP A 189 -15.38 12.18 -11.11
N TYR A 190 -15.49 10.88 -10.83
CA TYR A 190 -16.60 10.05 -11.28
C TYR A 190 -16.94 8.99 -10.24
N THR A 191 -18.17 9.06 -9.73
CA THR A 191 -18.67 8.11 -8.73
C THR A 191 -18.78 6.71 -9.32
N LEU A 192 -18.13 5.76 -8.67
CA LEU A 192 -18.13 4.34 -8.98
C LEU A 192 -18.17 3.58 -7.67
N LYS A 193 -19.08 2.62 -7.53
CA LYS A 193 -19.17 1.87 -6.28
C LYS A 193 -18.08 0.79 -6.23
N ASP A 194 -17.35 0.74 -5.13
CA ASP A 194 -16.27 -0.21 -4.85
C ASP A 194 -15.24 -0.35 -6.01
N PRO A 195 -14.61 0.76 -6.45
CA PRO A 195 -13.58 0.71 -7.47
C PRO A 195 -12.30 0.17 -6.83
N TRP A 196 -11.73 -0.87 -7.44
CA TRP A 196 -10.58 -1.58 -6.88
C TRP A 196 -9.32 -1.23 -7.67
N ASP A 197 -9.12 -1.80 -8.85
CA ASP A 197 -7.93 -1.57 -9.66
C ASP A 197 -8.28 -0.88 -10.99
N VAL A 198 -7.27 -0.34 -11.67
CA VAL A 198 -7.44 0.37 -12.94
C VAL A 198 -6.26 0.11 -13.89
N CYS A 199 -6.55 -0.07 -15.17
CA CYS A 199 -5.53 -0.17 -16.20
C CYS A 199 -5.90 0.60 -17.48
N PHE A 200 -4.88 0.94 -18.26
CA PHE A 200 -5.03 1.60 -19.55
C PHE A 200 -5.21 0.53 -20.63
N VAL A 201 -6.24 0.66 -21.47
CA VAL A 201 -6.60 -0.38 -22.46
C VAL A 201 -6.31 0.03 -23.90
N GLY A 202 -6.08 1.32 -24.15
CA GLY A 202 -5.73 1.86 -25.47
C GLY A 202 -6.56 3.08 -25.85
N GLY A 203 -6.04 3.88 -26.79
CA GLY A 203 -6.65 5.17 -27.17
C GLY A 203 -6.73 6.12 -25.97
N ASP A 204 -7.94 6.55 -25.63
CA ASP A 204 -8.24 7.37 -24.45
C ASP A 204 -9.08 6.60 -23.40
N GLU A 205 -9.13 5.27 -23.50
CA GLU A 205 -9.96 4.41 -22.64
C GLU A 205 -9.13 3.70 -21.55
N VAL A 206 -9.71 3.62 -20.35
CA VAL A 206 -9.22 2.83 -19.22
C VAL A 206 -10.29 1.83 -18.79
N ALA A 207 -9.87 0.77 -18.11
CA ALA A 207 -10.75 -0.21 -17.47
C ALA A 207 -10.55 -0.18 -15.95
N VAL A 208 -11.65 -0.10 -15.21
CA VAL A 208 -11.70 -0.09 -13.74
C VAL A 208 -12.44 -1.33 -13.27
N THR A 209 -11.87 -2.09 -12.34
CA THR A 209 -12.59 -3.20 -11.69
C THR A 209 -13.50 -2.67 -10.60
N LEU A 210 -14.76 -3.09 -10.63
CA LEU A 210 -15.76 -2.84 -9.61
C LEU A 210 -15.97 -4.14 -8.85
N ARG A 211 -15.25 -4.31 -7.75
CA ARG A 211 -15.06 -5.59 -7.07
C ARG A 211 -16.40 -6.22 -6.69
N SER A 212 -17.19 -5.53 -5.86
CA SER A 212 -18.49 -6.02 -5.40
C SER A 212 -19.53 -6.20 -6.51
N GLU A 213 -19.40 -5.46 -7.61
CA GLU A 213 -20.32 -5.57 -8.75
C GLU A 213 -19.96 -6.70 -9.72
N LYS A 214 -18.80 -7.36 -9.55
CA LYS A 214 -18.29 -8.37 -10.50
C LYS A 214 -18.34 -7.82 -11.93
N LYS A 215 -17.77 -6.63 -12.09
CA LYS A 215 -17.89 -5.82 -13.30
C LYS A 215 -16.60 -5.08 -13.58
N ILE A 216 -16.29 -4.91 -14.85
CA ILE A 216 -15.25 -4.02 -15.34
C ILE A 216 -15.95 -2.84 -16.02
N GLN A 217 -15.72 -1.63 -15.53
CA GLN A 217 -16.24 -0.40 -16.12
C GLN A 217 -15.17 0.24 -16.98
N PHE A 218 -15.48 0.52 -18.24
CA PHE A 218 -14.60 1.27 -19.13
C PHE A 218 -14.97 2.74 -19.07
N LEU A 219 -13.94 3.59 -19.03
CA LEU A 219 -14.05 5.03 -18.91
C LEU A 219 -13.16 5.69 -19.96
N THR A 220 -13.59 6.84 -20.46
CA THR A 220 -12.71 7.78 -21.16
C THR A 220 -12.33 8.91 -20.20
N CYS A 221 -11.07 9.32 -20.27
CA CYS A 221 -10.49 10.27 -19.31
C CYS A 221 -9.76 11.38 -20.07
N THR A 222 -10.48 12.46 -20.37
CA THR A 222 -9.93 13.65 -21.04
C THR A 222 -9.93 14.83 -20.08
N ALA A 223 -10.80 15.83 -20.29
CA ALA A 223 -11.09 16.87 -19.29
C ALA A 223 -12.14 16.41 -18.26
N THR A 224 -12.88 15.36 -18.59
CA THR A 224 -13.89 14.72 -17.75
C THR A 224 -13.68 13.21 -17.76
N ILE A 225 -14.23 12.54 -16.76
CA ILE A 225 -14.33 11.08 -16.74
C ILE A 225 -15.73 10.70 -17.25
N THR A 226 -15.82 9.82 -18.25
CA THR A 226 -17.10 9.43 -18.84
C THR A 226 -17.16 7.92 -19.08
N PRO A 227 -18.18 7.20 -18.58
CA PRO A 227 -18.31 5.77 -18.83
C PRO A 227 -18.62 5.52 -20.30
N THR A 228 -17.95 4.53 -20.89
CA THR A 228 -18.18 4.13 -22.29
C THR A 228 -18.97 2.85 -22.39
N ARG A 229 -18.58 1.83 -21.62
CA ARG A 229 -19.16 0.48 -21.64
C ARG A 229 -18.76 -0.30 -20.40
N SER A 230 -19.32 -1.49 -20.23
CA SER A 230 -18.96 -2.37 -19.13
C SER A 230 -18.99 -3.83 -19.52
N LEU A 231 -18.24 -4.65 -18.79
CA LEU A 231 -18.24 -6.11 -18.91
C LEU A 231 -18.61 -6.70 -17.55
N THR A 232 -19.47 -7.72 -17.54
CA THR A 232 -19.74 -8.50 -16.33
C THR A 232 -18.72 -9.63 -16.24
N THR A 233 -18.20 -9.87 -15.04
CA THR A 233 -17.34 -11.01 -14.71
C THR A 233 -18.15 -12.03 -13.91
N GLN A 234 -17.76 -13.30 -13.99
CA GLN A 234 -18.43 -14.36 -13.22
C GLN A 234 -18.12 -14.26 -11.72
N TYR A 235 -16.94 -13.75 -11.37
CA TYR A 235 -16.39 -13.70 -10.02
C TYR A 235 -15.94 -12.28 -9.63
N TYR A 236 -15.53 -12.08 -8.38
CA TYR A 236 -14.97 -10.80 -7.94
C TYR A 236 -13.68 -10.54 -8.68
N CYS A 237 -13.55 -9.34 -9.25
CA CYS A 237 -12.34 -8.88 -9.91
C CYS A 237 -11.67 -7.84 -9.02
N ASP A 238 -10.49 -8.17 -8.51
CA ASP A 238 -9.66 -7.29 -7.73
C ASP A 238 -8.66 -6.60 -8.67
N GLY A 239 -7.74 -7.35 -9.28
CA GLY A 239 -6.68 -6.80 -10.14
C GLY A 239 -7.02 -6.83 -11.63
N ILE A 240 -6.44 -5.89 -12.40
CA ILE A 240 -6.61 -5.82 -13.86
C ILE A 240 -5.35 -5.31 -14.57
N ALA A 241 -5.01 -5.93 -15.70
CA ALA A 241 -3.93 -5.47 -16.57
C ALA A 241 -4.27 -5.71 -18.05
N ALA A 242 -3.94 -4.77 -18.92
CA ALA A 242 -3.99 -4.99 -20.36
C ALA A 242 -2.73 -5.75 -20.80
N VAL A 243 -2.92 -6.84 -21.55
CA VAL A 243 -1.81 -7.63 -22.15
C VAL A 243 -1.70 -7.44 -23.66
N SER A 244 -2.76 -6.93 -24.29
CA SER A 244 -2.76 -6.38 -25.65
C SER A 244 -3.96 -5.45 -25.83
N GLU A 245 -4.07 -4.77 -26.96
CA GLU A 245 -5.20 -3.86 -27.29
C GLU A 245 -6.58 -4.51 -27.14
N ASN A 246 -6.65 -5.85 -27.28
CA ASN A 246 -7.90 -6.60 -27.22
C ASN A 246 -7.96 -7.63 -26.09
N ARG A 247 -7.00 -7.62 -25.16
CA ARG A 247 -6.93 -8.62 -24.08
C ARG A 247 -6.58 -8.02 -22.74
N LEU A 248 -7.33 -8.45 -21.74
CA LEU A 248 -7.19 -8.10 -20.33
C LEU A 248 -6.88 -9.37 -19.55
N VAL A 249 -5.95 -9.28 -18.61
CA VAL A 249 -5.81 -10.24 -17.51
C VAL A 249 -6.55 -9.65 -16.32
N ILE A 250 -7.43 -10.43 -15.72
CA ILE A 250 -8.05 -10.10 -14.44
C ILE A 250 -7.67 -11.13 -13.38
N SER A 251 -7.63 -10.69 -12.14
CA SER A 251 -7.46 -11.57 -10.98
C SER A 251 -8.49 -11.25 -9.90
N GLY A 252 -8.79 -12.24 -9.07
CA GLY A 252 -9.69 -12.05 -7.94
C GLY A 252 -10.03 -13.37 -7.28
N TYR A 253 -11.25 -13.51 -6.76
CA TYR A 253 -11.67 -14.72 -6.05
C TYR A 253 -13.13 -15.09 -6.31
N ASN A 254 -13.45 -16.38 -6.14
CA ASN A 254 -14.82 -16.89 -6.18
C ASN A 254 -15.50 -16.85 -4.79
N ASP A 255 -16.84 -16.77 -4.78
CA ASP A 255 -17.65 -16.59 -3.55
C ASP A 255 -18.10 -17.91 -2.91
N SER A 256 -17.47 -19.03 -3.27
CA SER A 256 -17.97 -20.40 -3.01
C SER A 256 -17.83 -20.86 -1.55
N GLY A 257 -17.82 -19.95 -0.57
CA GLY A 257 -17.60 -20.23 0.85
C GLY A 257 -16.13 -20.48 1.23
N ASN A 258 -15.29 -20.89 0.27
CA ASN A 258 -13.84 -20.82 0.33
C ASN A 258 -13.36 -19.86 -0.76
N LYS A 259 -12.57 -18.84 -0.41
CA LYS A 259 -12.01 -17.88 -1.37
C LYS A 259 -10.93 -18.59 -2.18
N ASN A 260 -11.27 -19.17 -3.32
CA ASN A 260 -10.26 -19.62 -4.27
C ASN A 260 -9.89 -18.44 -5.16
N TYR A 261 -8.59 -18.16 -5.24
CA TYR A 261 -8.10 -17.11 -6.12
C TYR A 261 -8.11 -17.61 -7.55
N TYR A 262 -8.30 -16.70 -8.49
CA TYR A 262 -8.23 -17.04 -9.91
C TYR A 262 -7.57 -15.91 -10.67
N TRP A 263 -7.15 -16.23 -11.89
CA TRP A 263 -6.94 -15.25 -12.93
C TRP A 263 -7.55 -15.74 -14.25
N SER A 264 -8.01 -14.80 -15.06
CA SER A 264 -8.56 -15.11 -16.39
C SER A 264 -8.11 -14.10 -17.43
N ILE A 265 -8.10 -14.53 -18.70
CA ILE A 265 -7.89 -13.66 -19.85
C ILE A 265 -9.24 -13.40 -20.49
N LEU A 266 -9.63 -12.13 -20.52
CA LEU A 266 -10.83 -11.65 -21.18
C LEU A 266 -10.45 -10.86 -22.41
N THR A 267 -11.23 -10.96 -23.49
CA THR A 267 -11.16 -9.95 -24.54
C THR A 267 -11.77 -8.64 -24.05
N THR A 268 -11.40 -7.52 -24.65
CA THR A 268 -12.03 -6.22 -24.35
C THR A 268 -13.54 -6.22 -24.66
N GLN A 269 -14.05 -7.19 -25.43
CA GLN A 269 -15.49 -7.39 -25.67
C GLN A 269 -16.16 -8.34 -24.66
N GLY A 270 -15.44 -8.81 -23.65
CA GLY A 270 -15.99 -9.66 -22.57
C GLY A 270 -15.97 -11.16 -22.83
N LYS A 271 -15.31 -11.63 -23.90
CA LYS A 271 -15.16 -13.07 -24.14
C LYS A 271 -14.03 -13.61 -23.28
N GLU A 272 -14.32 -14.57 -22.40
CA GLU A 272 -13.27 -15.29 -21.68
C GLU A 272 -12.54 -16.27 -22.63
N GLU A 273 -11.24 -16.11 -22.74
CA GLU A 273 -10.36 -16.97 -23.54
C GLU A 273 -9.61 -18.00 -22.70
N PHE A 274 -9.37 -17.68 -21.43
CA PHE A 274 -8.62 -18.54 -20.52
C PHE A 274 -9.04 -18.27 -19.07
N TYR A 275 -9.13 -19.32 -18.27
CA TYR A 275 -9.43 -19.25 -16.84
C TYR A 275 -8.52 -20.22 -16.08
N HIS A 276 -7.96 -19.77 -14.96
CA HIS A 276 -7.18 -20.61 -14.06
C HIS A 276 -7.52 -20.30 -12.62
N GLU A 277 -7.96 -21.34 -11.90
CA GLU A 277 -8.21 -21.30 -10.47
C GLU A 277 -6.96 -21.78 -9.72
N ILE A 278 -6.54 -20.99 -8.74
CA ILE A 278 -5.44 -21.28 -7.85
C ILE A 278 -6.03 -21.96 -6.62
N ASP A 279 -5.92 -23.29 -6.57
CA ASP A 279 -6.35 -24.06 -5.43
C ASP A 279 -5.39 -23.79 -4.26
N GLN A 280 -5.88 -23.18 -3.17
CA GLN A 280 -5.07 -22.87 -1.98
C GLN A 280 -4.58 -24.14 -1.23
N LYS A 281 -4.90 -25.33 -1.74
CA LYS A 281 -4.58 -26.62 -1.12
C LYS A 281 -3.29 -27.30 -1.60
N GLY A 282 -2.48 -26.69 -2.47
CA GLY A 282 -1.17 -27.24 -2.87
C GLY A 282 -0.03 -26.76 -1.96
N GLY A 283 0.77 -27.59 -1.29
CA GLY A 283 1.02 -29.01 -1.51
C GLY A 283 1.89 -29.25 -2.74
#